data_AF-A0A6G3PWF1-F1
#
_entry.id   AF-A0A6G3PWF1-F1
#
_cell.length_a   1.000
_cell.length_b   1.000
_cell.length_c   1.000
_cell.angle_alpha   90.00
_cell.angle_beta   90.00
_cell.angle_gamma   90.00
#
_symmetry.space_group_name_H-M   'P 1'
#
loop_
_entity.id
_entity.type
_entity.pdbx_description
1 polymer ?
#
loop_
_entity_poly.entity_id
_entity_poly.type
_entity_poly.pdbx_seq_one_letter_code
_entity_poly.pdbx_strand_id
1 'polypeptide(L)' 'MVIPTRSKAPSLRATLVALAAQGHRGPYEVVVVDDGSTDGTRELLHRLAGEAAGPAPRVVE' A
#
# COMPACT_ATOMS: atom_id res chain seq x y z
N MET A 1 7.67 7.03 0.63
CA MET A 1 8.17 5.75 1.19
C MET A 1 7.95 4.65 0.17
N VAL A 2 8.92 3.75 -0.02
CA VAL A 2 8.82 2.64 -0.98
C VAL A 2 8.70 1.33 -0.21
N ILE A 3 7.73 0.48 -0.57
CA ILE A 3 7.48 -0.83 0.04
C ILE A 3 7.61 -1.92 -1.04
N PRO A 4 8.72 -2.68 -1.08
CA PRO A 4 8.75 -3.91 -1.86
C PRO A 4 7.91 -4.99 -1.16
N THR A 5 7.11 -5.72 -1.93
CA THR A 5 6.25 -6.78 -1.40
C THR A 5 6.18 -7.98 -2.35
N ARG A 6 6.04 -9.18 -1.77
CA ARG A 6 5.71 -10.41 -2.49
C ARG A 6 5.01 -11.38 -1.57
N SER A 7 3.74 -11.65 -1.86
CA SER A 7 2.88 -12.53 -1.08
C SER A 7 2.81 -12.17 0.41
N LYS A 8 2.54 -10.89 0.69
CA LYS A 8 2.53 -10.29 2.03
C LYS A 8 1.24 -9.53 2.33
N ALA A 9 0.11 -9.90 1.70
CA ALA A 9 -1.14 -9.15 1.80
C ALA A 9 -1.54 -8.76 3.26
N PRO A 10 -1.49 -9.65 4.27
CA PRO A 10 -1.89 -9.29 5.63
C PRO A 10 -0.96 -8.24 6.27
N SER A 11 0.35 -8.44 6.15
CA SER A 11 1.35 -7.50 6.70
C SER A 11 1.35 -6.17 5.95
N LEU A 12 1.23 -6.20 4.63
CA LEU A 12 1.16 -5.00 3.80
C LEU A 12 -0.05 -4.15 4.19
N ARG A 13 -1.22 -4.77 4.40
CA ARG A 13 -2.40 -4.07 4.91
C ARG A 13 -2.14 -3.40 6.25
N ALA A 14 -1.54 -4.12 7.20
CA ALA A 14 -1.23 -3.56 8.52
C ALA A 14 -0.27 -2.36 8.43
N THR A 15 0.76 -2.47 7.58
CA THR A 15 1.71 -1.38 7.31
C THR A 15 1.01 -0.16 6.72
N LEU A 16 0.18 -0.34 5.69
CA LEU A 16 -0.55 0.77 5.04
C LEU A 16 -1.51 1.47 6.01
N VAL A 17 -2.21 0.72 6.86
CA VAL A 17 -3.08 1.28 7.91
C VAL A 17 -2.26 2.09 8.93
N ALA A 18 -1.12 1.56 9.38
CA ALA A 18 -0.26 2.24 10.33
C ALA A 18 0.32 3.56 9.75
N LEU A 19 0.64 3.58 8.45
CA LEU A 19 1.11 4.77 7.75
C LEU A 19 0.03 5.83 7.61
N ALA A 20 -1.19 5.43 7.24
CA ALA A 20 -2.33 6.34 7.14
C ALA A 20 -2.69 6.96 8.50
N ALA A 21 -2.41 6.27 9.60
CA ALA A 21 -2.64 6.75 10.96
C ALA A 21 -1.53 7.70 11.49
N GLN A 22 -0.46 7.94 10.74
CA GLN A 22 0.60 8.85 11.17
C GLN A 22 0.12 10.31 11.16
N GLY A 23 0.53 11.09 12.18
CA GLY A 23 0.18 12.51 12.31
C GLY A 23 0.96 13.46 11.38
N HIS A 24 1.61 12.94 10.33
CA HIS A 24 2.40 13.76 9.41
C HIS A 24 1.48 14.61 8.53
N ARG A 25 1.70 15.93 8.55
CA ARG A 25 0.85 16.93 7.86
C ARG A 25 1.39 17.38 6.50
N GLY A 26 2.64 17.03 6.18
CA GLY A 26 3.26 17.36 4.89
C GLY A 26 2.83 16.41 3.77
N PRO A 27 3.11 16.77 2.50
CA PRO A 27 2.86 15.88 1.38
C PRO A 27 3.81 14.68 1.46
N TYR A 28 3.27 13.49 1.24
CA TYR A 28 4.06 12.27 1.10
C TYR A 28 3.38 11.31 0.12
N GLU A 29 4.19 10.42 -0.44
CA GLU A 29 3.72 9.32 -1.28
C GLU A 29 4.12 7.97 -0.66
N VAL A 30 3.31 6.96 -0.93
CA VAL A 30 3.64 5.56 -0.67
C VAL A 30 3.66 4.85 -2.02
N VAL A 31 4.81 4.29 -2.38
CA VAL A 31 4.97 3.48 -3.59
C VAL A 31 5.10 2.02 -3.17
N VAL A 32 4.20 1.17 -3.64
CA VAL A 32 4.27 -0.27 -3.41
C VAL A 32 4.76 -0.94 -4.69
N VAL A 33 5.82 -1.72 -4.58
CA VAL A 33 6.39 -2.50 -5.69
C VAL A 33 6.07 -3.97 -5.45
N ASP A 34 5.21 -4.56 -6.28
CA ASP A 34 4.80 -5.95 -6.16
C ASP A 34 5.63 -6.88 -7.06
N ASP A 35 6.44 -7.76 -6.47
CA ASP A 35 7.28 -8.72 -7.20
C ASP A 35 6.51 -10.01 -7.52
N GLY A 36 5.44 -9.90 -8.31
CA GLY A 36 4.76 -11.08 -8.86
C GLY A 36 3.88 -11.84 -7.86
N SER A 37 3.15 -11.15 -6.99
CA SER A 37 2.29 -11.83 -6.01
C SER A 37 1.10 -12.57 -6.66
N THR A 38 0.79 -13.75 -6.12
CA THR A 38 -0.35 -14.58 -6.56
C THR A 38 -1.34 -14.88 -5.42
N ASP A 39 -1.19 -14.22 -4.27
CA ASP A 39 -1.92 -14.51 -3.02
C ASP A 39 -3.08 -13.53 -2.76
N GLY A 40 -3.47 -12.72 -3.75
CA GLY A 40 -4.46 -11.66 -3.57
C GLY A 40 -3.88 -10.29 -3.21
N THR A 41 -2.55 -10.14 -3.12
CA THR A 41 -1.89 -8.87 -2.77
C THR A 41 -2.26 -7.73 -3.73
N ARG A 42 -2.35 -8.00 -5.04
CA ARG A 42 -2.66 -6.97 -6.05
C ARG A 42 -4.11 -6.50 -5.95
N GLU A 43 -5.04 -7.44 -5.82
CA GLU A 43 -6.46 -7.18 -5.66
C GLU A 43 -6.72 -6.34 -4.39
N LEU A 44 -5.99 -6.63 -3.31
CA LEU A 44 -5.99 -5.82 -2.10
C LEU A 44 -5.49 -4.39 -2.38
N LEU A 45 -4.35 -4.25 -3.06
CA LEU A 45 -3.76 -2.94 -3.36
C LEU A 45 -4.66 -2.07 -4.24
N HIS A 46 -5.28 -2.64 -5.28
CA HIS A 46 -6.22 -1.91 -6.12
C HIS A 46 -7.47 -1.46 -5.36
N ARG A 47 -8.00 -2.30 -4.47
CA ARG A 47 -9.13 -1.93 -3.60
C ARG A 47 -8.76 -0.76 -2.68
N LEU A 48 -7.62 -0.85 -2.00
CA LEU A 48 -7.15 0.20 -1.09
C LEU A 48 -6.85 1.52 -1.83
N ALA A 49 -6.33 1.46 -3.06
CA ALA A 49 -6.09 2.65 -3.86
C ALA A 49 -7.40 3.35 -4.28
N GLY A 50 -8.48 2.59 -4.53
CA GLY A 50 -9.79 3.14 -4.88
C GLY A 50 -10.60 3.69 -3.70
N GLU A 51 -10.31 3.23 -2.48
CA GLU A 51 -11.05 3.60 -1.25
C GLU A 51 -10.39 4.72 -0.43
N ALA A 52 -9.17 5.14 -0.77
CA ALA A 52 -8.40 6.06 0.06
C ALA A 52 -8.93 7.51 0.02
N ALA A 53 -9.32 8.04 1.18
CA ALA A 53 -9.59 9.46 1.41
C ALA A 53 -8.31 10.30 1.72
N GLY A 54 -7.13 9.66 1.70
CA GLY A 54 -5.81 10.24 1.92
C GLY A 54 -4.83 9.86 0.80
N PRO A 55 -3.49 9.98 0.97
CA PRO A 55 -2.54 9.59 -0.07
C PRO A 55 -2.62 8.09 -0.34
N ALA A 56 -3.29 7.74 -1.44
CA ALA A 56 -3.42 6.38 -1.93
C ALA A 56 -2.03 5.82 -2.29
N PRO A 57 -1.74 4.55 -1.97
CA PRO A 57 -0.50 3.92 -2.42
C PRO A 57 -0.48 3.83 -3.95
N ARG A 58 0.60 4.30 -4.57
CA ARG A 58 0.87 4.05 -5.99
C ARG A 58 1.44 2.65 -6.14
N VAL A 59 0.80 1.82 -6.95
CA VAL A 59 1.25 0.45 -7.22
C VAL A 59 2.14 0.43 -8.46
N VAL A 60 3.26 -0.27 -8.37
CA VAL A 60 4.16 -0.60 -9.48
C VAL A 60 4.30 -2.12 -9.50
N GLU A 61 4.10 -2.71 -10.67
CA GLU A 61 4.18 -4.16 -10.93
C GLU A 61 5.44 -4.52 -11.70
#